data_AF-A0A0F9CW05-F1
#
_entry.id   AF-A0A0F9CW05-F1
#
_cell.length_a   1.000
_cell.length_b   1.000
_cell.length_c   1.000
_cell.angle_alpha   90.00
_cell.angle_beta   90.00
_cell.angle_gamma   90.00
#
_symmetry.space_group_name_H-M   'P 1'
#
loop_
_entity.id
_entity.type
_entity.pdbx_description
1 polymer ?
#
loop_
_entity_poly.entity_id
_entity_poly.type
_entity_poly.pdbx_seq_one_letter_code
_entity_poly.pdbx_strand_id
1 'polypeptide(L)' 'MSRVQTITVAVGDGDQRLDRWFKRMFPQINQGLIEKMCRKGEIRVDGGRVKANTRLEAGQEVRVPPLPDSAPPPPPKR' A
#
# COMPACT_ATOMS: atom_id res chain seq x y z
N MET A 1 -8.12 -16.91 6.57
CA MET A 1 -7.39 -16.20 7.65
C MET A 1 -6.51 -15.16 7.00
N SER A 2 -6.91 -13.91 7.06
CA SER A 2 -6.19 -12.84 6.37
C SER A 2 -5.17 -12.26 7.38
N ARG A 3 -3.89 -12.63 7.23
CA ARG A 3 -2.81 -12.24 8.14
C ARG A 3 -2.22 -10.88 7.73
N VAL A 4 -1.90 -10.05 8.72
CA VAL A 4 -1.07 -8.86 8.49
C VAL A 4 0.31 -9.33 8.06
N GLN A 5 0.90 -8.67 7.07
CA GLN A 5 2.27 -8.95 6.62
C GLN A 5 3.11 -7.67 6.58
N THR A 6 4.41 -7.82 6.70
CA THR A 6 5.38 -6.73 6.54
C THR A 6 6.24 -7.04 5.32
N ILE A 7 6.43 -6.06 4.45
CA ILE A 7 7.22 -6.19 3.22
C ILE A 7 8.33 -5.15 3.25
N THR A 8 9.57 -5.58 3.04
CA THR A 8 10.72 -4.69 2.91
C THR A 8 10.77 -4.08 1.51
N VAL A 9 11.00 -2.78 1.42
CA VAL A 9 11.17 -2.06 0.15
C VAL A 9 12.52 -2.42 -0.47
N ALA A 10 12.50 -2.97 -1.69
CA ALA A 10 13.71 -3.35 -2.40
C ALA A 10 14.51 -2.13 -2.87
N VAL A 11 15.80 -2.31 -3.16
CA VAL A 11 16.70 -1.22 -3.61
C VAL A 11 16.22 -0.56 -4.91
N GLY A 12 15.63 -1.32 -5.83
CA GLY A 12 15.05 -0.79 -7.07
C GLY A 12 13.70 -0.06 -6.90
N ASP A 13 13.14 -0.08 -5.69
CA ASP A 13 11.86 0.51 -5.35
C ASP A 13 11.99 1.79 -4.51
N GLY A 14 13.23 2.18 -4.20
CA GLY A 14 13.54 3.45 -3.55
C GLY A 14 13.06 4.64 -4.39
N ASP A 15 12.71 5.73 -3.69
CA ASP A 15 12.14 6.96 -4.24
C ASP A 15 10.74 6.80 -4.89
N GLN A 16 10.12 5.61 -4.81
CA GLN A 16 8.76 5.41 -5.30
C GLN A 16 7.72 5.86 -4.25
N ARG A 17 6.63 6.49 -4.71
CA ARG A 17 5.47 6.76 -3.83
C ARG A 17 4.84 5.45 -3.35
N LEU A 18 4.45 5.42 -2.09
CA LEU A 18 3.77 4.30 -1.44
C LEU A 18 2.57 3.81 -2.26
N ASP A 19 1.71 4.72 -2.75
CA ASP A 19 0.55 4.34 -3.55
C ASP A 19 0.89 3.64 -4.87
N ARG A 20 1.94 4.09 -5.56
CA ARG A 20 2.44 3.46 -6.78
C ARG A 20 3.07 2.10 -6.49
N TRP A 21 3.91 2.04 -5.46
CA TRP A 21 4.53 0.81 -5.00
C TRP A 21 3.48 -0.24 -4.62
N PHE A 22 2.47 0.18 -3.85
CA PHE A 22 1.40 -0.68 -3.37
C PHE A 22 0.52 -1.20 -4.51
N LYS A 23 0.19 -0.37 -5.50
CA LYS A 23 -0.55 -0.80 -6.71
C LYS A 23 0.23 -1.79 -7.57
N ARG A 24 1.56 -1.66 -7.62
CA ARG A 24 2.40 -2.61 -8.35
C ARG A 24 2.42 -3.96 -7.65
N MET A 25 2.54 -3.98 -6.33
CA MET A 25 2.51 -5.20 -5.51
C MET A 25 1.12 -5.84 -5.47
N PHE A 26 0.08 -5.02 -5.44
CA PHE A 26 -1.32 -5.43 -5.33
C PHE A 26 -2.17 -4.73 -6.39
N PRO A 27 -2.16 -5.22 -7.65
CA PRO A 27 -2.88 -4.63 -8.77
C PRO A 27 -4.39 -4.55 -8.55
N GLN A 28 -4.91 -5.41 -7.67
CA GLN A 28 -6.31 -5.44 -7.26
C GLN A 28 -6.67 -4.32 -6.28
N ILE A 29 -5.78 -3.39 -5.93
CA ILE A 29 -6.09 -2.33 -4.96
C ILE A 29 -6.10 -0.98 -5.67
N ASN A 30 -7.20 -0.23 -5.51
CA ASN A 30 -7.34 1.10 -6.09
C ASN A 30 -6.81 2.21 -5.16
N GLN A 31 -6.67 3.43 -5.69
CA GLN A 31 -6.16 4.58 -4.92
C GLN A 31 -6.99 4.87 -3.67
N GLY A 32 -8.32 4.85 -3.80
CA GLY A 32 -9.23 5.18 -2.70
C GLY A 32 -9.11 4.21 -1.53
N LEU A 33 -8.90 2.92 -1.82
CA LEU A 33 -8.66 1.92 -0.79
C LEU A 33 -7.30 2.12 -0.12
N ILE A 34 -6.23 2.42 -0.87
CA ILE A 34 -4.91 2.75 -0.29
C ILE A 34 -5.01 3.95 0.64
N GLU A 35 -5.67 5.02 0.19
CA GLU A 35 -5.90 6.20 1.02
C GLU A 35 -6.71 5.89 2.27
N LYS A 36 -7.77 5.10 2.15
CA LYS A 36 -8.59 4.66 3.29
C LYS A 36 -7.75 3.86 4.29
N MET A 37 -6.93 2.92 3.82
CA MET A 37 -6.04 2.10 4.67
C MET A 37 -4.98 2.97 5.36
N CYS A 38 -4.37 3.93 4.65
CA CYS A 38 -3.43 4.91 5.24
C CYS A 38 -4.13 5.78 6.30
N ARG A 39 -5.34 6.29 6.00
CA ARG A 39 -6.14 7.10 6.94
C ARG A 39 -6.57 6.28 8.16
N LYS A 40 -6.82 4.98 8.05
CA LYS A 40 -7.09 4.13 9.22
C LYS A 40 -5.83 3.71 9.98
N GLY A 41 -4.64 3.98 9.45
CA GLY A 41 -3.38 3.48 10.00
C GLY A 41 -3.21 1.97 9.82
N GLU A 42 -3.91 1.37 8.86
CA GLU A 42 -3.77 -0.04 8.52
C GLU A 42 -2.45 -0.30 7.78
N ILE A 43 -2.09 0.62 6.87
CA ILE A 43 -0.74 0.68 6.26
C ILE A 43 0.17 1.55 7.13
N ARG A 44 1.36 1.04 7.42
CA ARG A 44 2.42 1.75 8.15
C ARG A 44 3.76 1.54 7.47
N VAL A 45 4.67 2.49 7.59
CA VAL A 45 6.07 2.38 7.14
C VAL A 45 6.95 2.57 8.37
N ASP A 46 7.81 1.60 8.68
CA ASP A 46 8.66 1.58 9.87
C ASP A 46 7.86 1.83 11.18
N GLY A 47 6.62 1.31 11.23
CA GLY A 47 5.69 1.53 12.33
C GLY A 47 4.99 2.90 12.36
N GLY A 48 5.42 3.85 11.54
CA GLY A 48 4.82 5.19 11.41
C GLY A 48 3.56 5.23 10.55
N ARG A 49 2.61 6.11 10.90
CA ARG A 49 1.44 6.40 10.06
C ARG A 49 1.86 7.29 8.89
N VAL A 50 1.50 6.89 7.69
CA VAL A 50 1.95 7.53 6.45
C VAL A 50 0.78 7.98 5.57
N LYS A 51 1.06 8.85 4.60
CA LYS A 51 0.11 9.22 3.54
C LYS A 51 0.39 8.36 2.31
N ALA A 52 -0.62 8.21 1.46
CA ALA A 52 -0.49 7.46 0.21
C ALA A 52 0.59 8.02 -0.73
N ASN A 53 0.87 9.32 -0.66
CA ASN A 53 1.91 9.99 -1.46
C ASN A 53 3.30 10.01 -0.81
N THR A 54 3.49 9.39 0.36
CA THR A 54 4.80 9.25 1.01
C THR A 54 5.76 8.53 0.07
N ARG A 55 6.96 9.06 -0.12
CA ARG A 55 8.03 8.38 -0.87
C ARG A 55 8.68 7.34 0.04
N LEU A 56 8.92 6.17 -0.51
CA LEU A 56 9.57 5.06 0.16
C LEU A 56 11.07 5.10 -0.10
N GLU A 57 11.84 4.70 0.90
CA GLU A 57 13.27 4.46 0.80
C GLU A 57 13.54 2.95 0.81
N ALA A 58 14.62 2.55 0.15
CA ALA A 58 15.06 1.16 0.17
C ALA A 58 15.38 0.72 1.60
N GLY A 59 14.96 -0.50 1.95
CA GLY A 59 15.15 -1.06 3.29
C GLY A 59 14.04 -0.72 4.29
N GLN A 60 13.12 0.19 3.96
CA GLN A 60 11.96 0.45 4.84
C GLN A 60 11.00 -0.73 4.90
N GLU A 61 10.31 -0.88 6.03
CA GLU A 61 9.32 -1.93 6.26
C GLU A 61 7.90 -1.40 6.12
N VAL A 62 7.18 -1.89 5.11
CA VAL A 62 5.77 -1.55 4.88
C VAL A 62 4.87 -2.64 5.49
N ARG A 63 4.11 -2.26 6.52
CA ARG A 63 3.03 -3.08 7.06
C ARG A 63 1.83 -3.04 6.13
N VAL A 64 1.43 -4.21 5.64
CA VAL A 64 0.29 -4.41 4.76
C VAL A 64 -0.82 -5.12 5.54
N PRO A 65 -2.02 -4.50 5.65
CA PRO A 65 -3.15 -5.15 6.28
C PRO A 65 -3.66 -6.30 5.41
N PRO A 66 -4.54 -7.16 5.96
CA PRO A 66 -5.13 -8.19 5.15
C PRO A 66 -6.01 -7.58 4.04
N LEU A 67 -5.70 -7.93 2.79
CA LEU A 67 -6.32 -7.34 1.60
C LEU A 67 -7.52 -8.18 1.13
N PRO A 68 -8.52 -7.55 0.48
CA PRO A 68 -9.61 -8.29 -0.15
C PRO A 68 -9.08 -9.19 -1.29
N ASP A 69 -9.59 -10.40 -1.38
CA ASP A 69 -9.21 -11.39 -2.40
C ASP A 69 -9.72 -11.03 -3.81
N SER A 70 -10.73 -10.16 -3.91
CA SER A 70 -11.33 -9.72 -5.19
C SER A 70 -10.84 -8.33 -5.59
N ALA A 71 -10.47 -8.18 -6.85
CA ALA A 71 -10.30 -6.86 -7.45
C ALA A 71 -11.60 -6.04 -7.35
N PRO A 72 -11.53 -4.74 -6.99
CA PRO A 72 -12.67 -3.87 -6.98
C PRO A 72 -13.16 -3.72 -8.41
N PRO A 73 -14.49 -3.62 -8.61
CA PRO A 73 -15.05 -3.35 -9.92
C PRO A 73 -14.42 -2.06 -10.50
N PRO A 74 -14.22 -2.01 -11.83
CA PRO A 74 -13.64 -0.84 -12.48
C PRO A 74 -14.44 0.42 -12.08
N PRO A 75 -13.77 1.57 -11.90
CA PRO A 75 -14.45 2.80 -11.53
C PRO A 75 -15.54 3.11 -12.57
N PRO A 76 -16.73 3.55 -12.14
CA PRO A 76 -17.78 3.92 -13.07
C PRO A 76 -17.25 5.02 -14.00
N LYS A 77 -17.29 4.78 -15.31
CA LYS A 77 -17.07 5.83 -16.31
C LYS A 77 -18.19 6.86 -16.11
N ARG A 78 -17.83 8.05 -15.65
CA ARG A 78 -18.71 9.23 -15.68
C ARG A 78 -18.73 9.82 -17.08
#